data_AF-A0A371BMY1-F1
#
_entry.id   AF-A0A371BMY1-F1
#
_cell.length_a   1.000
_cell.length_b   1.000
_cell.length_c   1.000
_cell.angle_alpha   90.00
_cell.angle_beta   90.00
_cell.angle_gamma   90.00
#
_symmetry.space_group_name_H-M   'P 1'
#
loop_
_entity.id
_entity.type
_entity.pdbx_description
1 polymer ?
#
loop_
_entity_poly.entity_id
_entity_poly.type
_entity_poly.pdbx_seq_one_letter_code
_entity_poly.pdbx_strand_id
1 'polypeptide(L)'
;MDGRRSHHRLLLIAPLQPGCGDLYLIAAIIGAALGGVIYVRTNLRDGRRRRDDFVRSGGDPTGMSDMMFGVMRGKRTEEGKWIVPEQGSGDYQGI
;
A
#
# COMPACT_ATOMS: atom_id res chain seq x y z
N MET A 1 -46.39 7.60 11.86
CA MET A 1 -46.12 6.23 11.41
C MET A 1 -45.69 6.32 9.97
N ASP A 2 -44.41 6.63 9.78
CA ASP A 2 -43.37 5.66 9.38
C ASP A 2 -43.52 5.32 7.90
N GLY A 3 -42.65 5.80 7.02
CA GLY A 3 -41.21 5.71 7.17
C GLY A 3 -40.73 4.55 6.28
N ARG A 4 -40.43 4.87 5.02
CA ARG A 4 -39.49 4.08 4.21
C ARG A 4 -39.05 4.90 3.00
N ARG A 5 -38.07 5.78 3.26
CA ARG A 5 -37.16 6.25 2.21
C ARG A 5 -36.49 5.00 1.66
N SER A 6 -36.84 4.61 0.43
CA SER A 6 -36.05 3.65 -0.31
C SER A 6 -34.68 4.27 -0.50
N HIS A 7 -33.72 3.78 0.28
CA HIS A 7 -32.31 4.08 0.14
C HIS A 7 -31.87 3.57 -1.23
N HIS A 8 -31.96 4.44 -2.24
CA HIS A 8 -31.25 4.27 -3.50
C HIS A 8 -29.77 4.21 -3.16
N ARG A 9 -29.25 2.98 -3.05
CA ARG A 9 -27.82 2.69 -3.04
C ARG A 9 -27.29 3.16 -4.39
N LEU A 10 -26.83 4.41 -4.43
CA LEU A 10 -26.10 5.01 -5.53
C LEU A 10 -24.73 4.33 -5.57
N LEU A 11 -24.70 3.12 -6.13
CA LEU A 11 -23.49 2.43 -6.51
C LEU A 11 -22.90 3.25 -7.65
N LEU A 12 -21.81 3.94 -7.35
CA LEU A 12 -21.07 4.83 -8.24
C LEU A 12 -20.32 3.99 -9.29
N ILE A 13 -21.05 3.30 -10.16
CA ILE A 13 -20.52 2.68 -11.37
C ILE A 13 -20.79 3.69 -12.47
N ALA A 14 -19.82 4.57 -12.72
CA ALA A 14 -19.87 5.41 -13.92
C ALA A 14 -19.80 4.48 -15.14
N PRO A 15 -20.82 4.46 -16.04
CA PRO A 15 -20.73 3.66 -17.24
C PRO A 15 -19.61 4.23 -18.11
N LEU A 16 -18.58 3.42 -18.39
CA LEU A 16 -17.55 3.77 -19.37
C LEU A 16 -18.24 3.93 -20.72
N GLN A 17 -18.15 5.13 -21.30
CA GLN A 17 -18.85 5.47 -22.52
C GLN A 17 -18.17 4.78 -23.72
N PRO A 18 -18.91 3.99 -24.52
CA PRO A 18 -18.35 3.37 -25.71
C PRO A 18 -17.92 4.47 -26.69
N GLY A 19 -16.66 4.39 -27.16
CA GLY A 19 -16.02 5.42 -28.02
C GLY A 19 -14.89 6.21 -27.36
N CYS A 20 -14.73 6.14 -26.03
CA CYS A 20 -13.67 6.84 -25.29
C CYS A 20 -12.49 5.93 -24.87
N GLY A 21 -12.30 4.78 -25.54
CA GLY A 21 -11.30 3.77 -25.16
C GLY A 21 -9.89 4.33 -24.99
N ASP A 22 -9.44 5.16 -25.94
CA ASP A 22 -8.12 5.78 -25.91
C ASP A 22 -7.95 6.72 -24.71
N LEU A 23 -8.99 7.48 -24.35
CA LEU A 23 -8.97 8.36 -23.18
C LEU A 23 -8.87 7.56 -21.87
N TYR A 24 -9.54 6.42 -21.78
CA TYR A 24 -9.43 5.53 -20.62
C TYR A 24 -8.04 4.91 -20.51
N LEU A 25 -7.44 4.50 -21.64
CA LEU A 25 -6.08 3.98 -21.65
C LEU A 25 -5.08 5.05 -21.21
N ILE A 26 -5.18 6.27 -21.75
CA ILE A 26 -4.33 7.40 -21.35
C ILE A 26 -4.49 7.70 -19.86
N ALA A 27 -5.73 7.75 -19.37
CA ALA A 27 -5.99 7.99 -17.95
C ALA A 27 -5.42 6.88 -17.06
N ALA A 28 -5.52 5.62 -17.48
CA ALA A 28 -4.95 4.47 -16.75
C ALA A 28 -3.42 4.54 -16.71
N ILE A 29 -2.77 4.88 -17.83
CA ILE A 29 -1.30 5.05 -17.89
C ILE A 29 -0.85 6.18 -16.98
N ILE A 30 -1.52 7.34 -17.02
CA ILE A 30 -1.21 8.48 -16.15
C ILE A 30 -1.41 8.10 -14.68
N GLY A 31 -2.53 7.45 -14.35
CA GLY A 31 -2.83 6.98 -13.01
C GLY A 31 -1.79 6.00 -12.49
N ALA A 32 -1.38 5.03 -13.31
CA ALA A 32 -0.34 4.07 -12.97
C ALA A 32 1.03 4.73 -12.77
N ALA A 33 1.41 5.67 -13.63
CA ALA A 33 2.67 6.40 -13.52
C ALA A 33 2.71 7.24 -12.23
N LEU A 34 1.66 8.02 -11.96
CA LEU A 34 1.56 8.82 -10.75
C LEU A 34 1.52 7.94 -9.49
N GLY A 35 0.71 6.87 -9.52
CA GLY A 35 0.63 5.88 -8.44
C GLY A 35 1.99 5.26 -8.13
N GLY A 36 2.74 4.85 -9.17
CA GLY A 36 4.08 4.30 -9.03
C GLY A 36 5.08 5.29 -8.43
N VAL A 37 5.10 6.53 -8.90
CA VAL A 37 5.99 7.57 -8.36
C VAL A 37 5.66 7.86 -6.89
N ILE A 38 4.38 7.98 -6.54
CA ILE A 38 3.93 8.21 -5.17
C ILE A 38 4.33 7.02 -4.30
N TYR A 39 4.07 5.79 -4.75
CA TYR A 39 4.40 4.56 -4.03
C TYR A 39 5.90 4.44 -3.74
N VAL A 40 6.76 4.66 -4.73
CA VAL A 40 8.21 4.58 -4.52
C VAL A 40 8.67 5.67 -3.54
N ARG A 41 8.18 6.90 -3.69
CA ARG A 41 8.57 8.01 -2.80
C ARG A 41 8.14 7.78 -1.36
N THR A 42 6.92 7.28 -1.13
CA THR A 42 6.43 6.99 0.22
C THR A 42 7.22 5.87 0.86
N ASN A 43 7.44 4.76 0.14
CA ASN A 43 8.20 3.62 0.67
C ASN A 43 9.67 3.98 0.94
N LEU A 44 10.34 4.75 0.08
CA LEU A 44 11.72 5.19 0.36
C LEU A 44 11.79 6.09 1.59
N ARG A 45 10.81 7.00 1.78
CA ARG A 45 10.77 7.89 2.94
C ARG A 45 10.53 7.11 4.22
N ASP A 46 9.58 6.19 4.21
CA ASP A 46 9.25 5.34 5.34
C ASP A 46 10.37 4.35 5.65
N GLY A 47 11.00 3.81 4.61
CA GLY A 47 12.09 2.86 4.70
C GLY A 47 13.33 3.43 5.38
N ARG A 48 13.68 4.69 5.09
CA ARG A 48 14.75 5.39 5.82
C ARG A 48 14.47 5.46 7.33
N ARG A 49 13.24 5.81 7.71
CA ARG A 49 12.83 5.87 9.13
C ARG A 49 12.90 4.49 9.80
N ARG A 50 12.41 3.46 9.11
CA ARG A 50 12.41 2.07 9.62
C ARG A 50 13.82 1.49 9.71
N ARG A 51 14.69 1.82 8.77
CA ARG A 51 16.11 1.46 8.83
C ARG A 51 16.76 2.05 10.07
N ASP A 52 16.53 3.33 10.36
CA ASP A 52 17.08 3.98 11.56
C ASP A 52 16.60 3.27 12.84
N ASP A 53 15.31 2.90 12.90
CA ASP A 53 14.75 2.17 14.03
C ASP A 53 15.32 0.75 14.16
N PHE A 54 15.52 0.05 13.05
CA PHE A 54 16.16 -1.26 13.02
C PHE A 54 17.61 -1.22 13.51
N VAL A 55 18.39 -0.22 13.08
CA VAL A 55 19.76 0.00 13.55
C VAL A 55 19.78 0.32 15.05
N ARG A 56 18.83 1.15 15.53
CA ARG A 56 18.70 1.46 16.96
C ARG A 56 18.29 0.26 17.83
N SER A 57 17.67 -0.75 17.23
CA SER A 57 17.41 -2.05 17.85
C SER A 57 18.61 -2.99 17.84
N GLY A 58 19.76 -2.57 17.28
CA GLY A 58 20.99 -3.37 17.17
C GLY A 58 21.07 -4.21 15.89
N GLY A 59 20.19 -3.99 14.92
CA GLY A 59 20.22 -4.69 13.64
C GLY A 59 21.32 -4.17 12.69
N ASP A 60 21.91 -5.07 11.90
CA ASP A 60 22.85 -4.72 10.83
C ASP A 60 22.09 -4.49 9.51
N PRO A 61 22.04 -3.26 8.97
CA PRO A 61 21.30 -2.95 7.75
C PRO A 61 22.06 -3.37 6.48
N THR A 62 23.27 -3.94 6.59
CA THR A 62 24.08 -4.33 5.44
C THR A 62 23.32 -5.32 4.54
N GLY A 63 23.30 -5.05 3.23
CA GLY A 63 22.56 -5.86 2.25
C GLY A 63 21.08 -5.51 2.12
N MET A 64 20.54 -4.58 2.92
CA MET A 64 19.17 -4.12 2.81
C MET A 64 19.09 -2.69 2.27
N SER A 65 18.24 -2.48 1.26
CA SER A 65 17.95 -1.13 0.74
C SER A 65 16.87 -0.42 1.55
N ASP A 66 16.85 0.91 1.51
CA ASP A 66 15.74 1.68 2.09
C ASP A 66 14.39 1.23 1.53
N MET A 67 14.32 0.84 0.25
CA MET A 67 13.08 0.33 -0.34
C MET A 67 12.64 -0.98 0.32
N MET A 68 13.57 -1.89 0.63
CA MET A 68 13.26 -3.13 1.37
C MET A 68 12.68 -2.78 2.75
N PHE A 69 13.27 -1.84 3.48
CA PHE A 69 12.70 -1.35 4.74
C PHE A 69 11.33 -0.66 4.56
N GLY A 70 11.12 0.03 3.43
CA GLY A 70 9.85 0.67 3.11
C GLY A 70 8.71 -0.32 2.93
N VAL A 71 8.97 -1.39 2.17
CA VAL A 71 8.01 -2.47 1.91
C VAL A 71 7.81 -3.34 3.15
N MET A 72 8.87 -3.61 3.91
CA MET A 72 8.78 -4.34 5.16
C MET A 72 7.95 -3.55 6.17
N ARG A 73 6.99 -4.22 6.81
CA ARG A 73 6.13 -3.60 7.85
C ARG A 73 6.77 -3.60 9.24
N GLY A 74 8.07 -3.81 9.32
CA GLY A 74 8.79 -3.91 10.59
C GLY A 74 8.69 -2.62 11.41
N LYS A 75 8.65 -2.79 12.73
CA LYS A 75 8.57 -1.71 13.71
C LYS A 75 9.39 -2.04 14.94
N ARG A 76 9.88 -1.00 15.61
CA ARG A 76 10.51 -1.11 16.93
C ARG A 76 9.43 -1.10 18.01
N THR A 77 9.49 -2.06 18.93
CA THR A 77 8.60 -2.15 20.09
C THR A 77 9.04 -1.19 21.20
N GLU A 78 8.20 -1.02 22.23
CA GLU A 78 8.54 -0.19 23.41
C GLU A 78 9.76 -0.75 24.17
N GLU A 79 9.93 -2.07 24.17
CA GLU A 79 11.11 -2.76 24.72
C GLU A 79 12.35 -2.62 23.83
N GLY A 80 12.24 -1.85 22.75
CA GLY A 80 13.33 -1.54 21.83
C GLY A 80 13.67 -2.65 20.85
N LYS A 81 12.91 -3.75 20.81
CA LYS A 81 13.13 -4.87 19.89
C LYS A 81 12.54 -4.58 18.52
N TRP A 82 13.17 -5.09 17.47
CA TRP A 82 12.61 -5.04 16.13
C TRP A 82 11.69 -6.23 15.90
N ILE A 83 10.44 -5.97 15.49
CA ILE A 83 9.50 -7.02 15.09
C ILE A 83 8.99 -6.73 13.69
N VAL A 84 8.81 -7.79 12.89
CA VAL A 84 8.05 -7.73 11.65
C VAL A 84 6.68 -8.29 11.98
N PRO A 85 5.59 -7.50 11.88
CA PRO A 85 4.25 -8.02 12.07
C PRO A 85 4.06 -9.21 11.14
N GLU A 86 3.50 -10.29 11.66
CA GLU A 86 3.13 -11.45 10.86
C GLU A 86 2.25 -10.95 9.71
N GLN A 87 2.81 -10.93 8.51
CA GLN A 87 1.99 -10.80 7.33
C GLN A 87 1.34 -12.15 7.25
N GLY A 88 0.01 -12.22 7.43
CA GLY A 88 -0.73 -13.43 7.09
C GLY A 88 -0.20 -13.86 5.74
N SER A 89 0.55 -14.96 5.71
CA SER A 89 0.84 -15.62 4.46
C SER A 89 -0.55 -15.79 3.87
N GLY A 90 -0.76 -15.28 2.67
CA GLY A 90 -1.75 -15.89 1.82
C GLY A 90 -1.25 -17.30 1.63
N ASP A 91 -1.50 -18.18 2.61
CA ASP A 91 -1.52 -19.61 2.41
C ASP A 91 -2.60 -19.76 1.35
N TYR A 92 -2.18 -19.73 0.08
CA TYR A 92 -2.76 -20.60 -0.91
C TYR A 92 -2.59 -22.01 -0.34
N GLN A 93 -3.48 -22.37 0.58
CA GLN A 93 -3.84 -23.76 0.80
C GLN A 93 -4.33 -24.23 -0.57
N GLY A 94 -3.58 -25.15 -1.16
CA GLY A 94 -3.98 -25.80 -2.39
C GLY A 94 -5.40 -26.32 -2.24
N ILE A 95 -6.31 -25.76 -3.04
CA ILE A 95 -7.61 -26.32 -3.40
C ILE A 95 -7.76 -26.10 -4.89
#